data_AF-A0A2K5S2U8-F1
#
_entry.id   AF-A0A2K5S2U8-F1
#
_cell.length_a   1.000
_cell.length_b   1.000
_cell.length_c   1.000
_cell.angle_alpha   90.00
_cell.angle_beta   90.00
_cell.angle_gamma   90.00
#
_symmetry.space_group_name_H-M   'P 1'
#
loop_
_entity.id
_entity.type
_entity.pdbx_description
1 polymer ?
#
loop_
_entity_poly.entity_id
_entity_poly.type
_entity_poly.pdbx_seq_one_letter_code
_entity_poly.pdbx_strand_id
1 'polypeptide(L)'
;MAAGDGDVKLGTLGSGSESSSDGSSESPGGAGAAAEGGGWAAAALALLTGGGEMLLNVALVALVLLGAYRLWVRWGRRGLGAGAGSGEESPAASLPRMKKRDFSLEQLRQYDGSRNPRILLAVNGKVFDVTKGSKFYGPAGPYGIFAGRDASRGLATFCLDKDALRDEYDDLSDLNAVQMESVREWEMQFKEKYDYVGRLLKPGEEPSEYTDEEDTKDHNKQD
;
A
#
# COMPACT_ATOMS: atom_id res chain seq x y z
N MET A 1 -8.44 -17.45 -64.71
CA MET A 1 -9.83 -17.93 -64.63
C MET A 1 -10.22 -17.88 -63.16
N ALA A 2 -10.85 -16.80 -62.70
CA ALA A 2 -12.30 -16.55 -62.58
C ALA A 2 -12.55 -16.39 -61.06
N ALA A 3 -12.76 -15.20 -60.49
CA ALA A 3 -13.85 -14.22 -60.64
C ALA A 3 -15.16 -14.63 -59.94
N GLY A 4 -15.76 -13.68 -59.21
CA GLY A 4 -17.07 -13.74 -58.54
C GLY A 4 -16.96 -13.31 -57.07
N ASP A 5 -17.03 -12.03 -56.69
CA ASP A 5 -18.06 -11.00 -56.91
C ASP A 5 -19.37 -11.25 -56.14
N GLY A 6 -19.78 -10.24 -55.37
CA GLY A 6 -20.91 -10.27 -54.44
C GLY A 6 -21.04 -8.95 -53.69
N ASP A 7 -21.14 -7.86 -54.46
CA ASP A 7 -21.53 -6.51 -54.06
C ASP A 7 -22.99 -6.48 -53.56
N VAL A 8 -23.35 -5.43 -52.79
CA VAL A 8 -24.54 -4.56 -52.98
C VAL A 8 -25.06 -3.95 -51.66
N LYS A 9 -24.76 -2.63 -51.55
CA LYS A 9 -25.62 -1.46 -51.24
C LYS A 9 -26.46 -1.38 -49.96
N LEU A 10 -26.88 -0.21 -49.44
CA LEU A 10 -26.56 1.23 -49.52
C LEU A 10 -27.71 1.93 -48.77
N GLY A 11 -27.45 3.02 -48.07
CA GLY A 11 -28.48 3.96 -47.60
C GLY A 11 -27.82 5.17 -46.92
N THR A 12 -27.48 6.23 -47.68
CA THR A 12 -28.25 7.48 -47.90
C THR A 12 -28.57 8.23 -46.59
N LEU A 13 -27.81 9.27 -46.25
CA LEU A 13 -27.96 10.70 -46.64
C LEU A 13 -29.02 11.46 -45.82
N GLY A 14 -28.61 12.56 -45.20
CA GLY A 14 -29.49 13.51 -44.53
C GLY A 14 -28.72 14.71 -43.96
N SER A 15 -28.38 15.65 -44.85
CA SER A 15 -27.90 17.00 -44.53
C SER A 15 -29.10 17.88 -44.19
N GLY A 16 -28.96 18.84 -43.28
CA GLY A 16 -30.03 19.78 -42.94
C GLY A 16 -29.51 20.97 -42.13
N SER A 17 -29.30 22.08 -42.82
CA SER A 17 -28.88 23.39 -42.33
C SER A 17 -29.99 24.41 -42.63
N GLU A 18 -30.55 25.08 -41.63
CA GLU A 18 -31.44 26.25 -41.74
C GLU A 18 -31.30 26.98 -40.38
N SER A 19 -30.73 28.18 -40.17
CA SER A 19 -30.77 29.53 -40.77
C SER A 19 -32.06 30.32 -40.51
N SER A 20 -31.85 31.59 -40.10
CA SER A 20 -32.75 32.77 -40.18
C SER A 20 -33.64 33.00 -38.96
N SER A 21 -33.37 33.99 -38.09
CA SER A 21 -33.33 35.46 -38.24
C SER A 21 -34.67 36.10 -37.88
N ASP A 22 -34.67 36.98 -36.89
CA ASP A 22 -35.44 38.22 -36.97
C ASP A 22 -34.76 39.29 -36.11
N GLY A 23 -34.48 40.42 -36.75
CA GLY A 23 -34.03 41.65 -36.11
C GLY A 23 -35.13 42.70 -36.18
N SER A 24 -34.96 43.76 -35.40
CA SER A 24 -35.25 45.18 -35.72
C SER A 24 -35.08 45.99 -34.44
N SER A 25 -34.12 46.93 -34.45
CA SER A 25 -34.31 48.40 -34.31
C SER A 25 -34.85 48.83 -32.94
N GLU A 26 -34.26 49.75 -32.19
CA GLU A 26 -33.92 51.11 -32.59
C GLU A 26 -32.83 51.69 -31.66
N SER A 27 -32.03 52.61 -32.20
CA SER A 27 -31.26 53.60 -31.44
C SER A 27 -31.90 54.96 -31.74
N PRO A 28 -32.03 55.86 -30.75
CA PRO A 28 -31.07 56.96 -30.74
C PRO A 28 -30.64 57.45 -29.34
N GLY A 29 -29.38 57.87 -29.32
CA GLY A 29 -28.74 58.91 -28.52
C GLY A 29 -29.42 59.55 -27.30
N GLY A 30 -28.61 59.69 -26.25
CA GLY A 30 -28.39 61.01 -25.65
C GLY A 30 -28.56 61.12 -24.13
N ALA A 31 -27.40 61.29 -23.46
CA ALA A 31 -27.16 62.08 -22.25
C ALA A 31 -27.67 61.59 -20.89
N GLY A 32 -26.78 61.69 -19.89
CA GLY A 32 -27.16 61.92 -18.49
C GLY A 32 -26.55 60.95 -17.49
N ALA A 33 -25.52 61.41 -16.79
CA ALA A 33 -24.91 60.78 -15.63
C ALA A 33 -25.90 60.53 -14.48
N ALA A 34 -25.71 59.45 -13.72
CA ALA A 34 -25.69 59.43 -12.25
C ALA A 34 -25.54 57.99 -11.72
N ALA A 35 -24.74 57.85 -10.68
CA ALA A 35 -24.35 56.60 -10.05
C ALA A 35 -25.27 56.20 -8.88
N GLU A 36 -24.94 55.03 -8.30
CA GLU A 36 -25.15 54.59 -6.92
C GLU A 36 -26.41 53.76 -6.57
N GLY A 37 -26.16 52.55 -6.02
CA GLY A 37 -26.87 52.09 -4.82
C GLY A 37 -27.92 50.98 -4.96
N GLY A 38 -27.54 49.75 -5.34
CA GLY A 38 -28.47 48.60 -5.27
C GLY A 38 -27.86 47.21 -5.07
N GLY A 39 -26.54 47.04 -5.22
CA GLY A 39 -25.91 45.71 -5.19
C GLY A 39 -25.76 45.11 -3.79
N TRP A 40 -25.58 45.94 -2.76
CA TRP A 40 -25.27 45.43 -1.43
C TRP A 40 -26.51 44.87 -0.71
N ALA A 41 -27.71 45.38 -0.98
CA ALA A 41 -28.95 44.85 -0.40
C ALA A 41 -29.28 43.46 -0.94
N ALA A 42 -29.05 43.23 -2.25
CA ALA A 42 -29.20 41.92 -2.88
C ALA A 42 -28.12 40.93 -2.42
N ALA A 43 -26.87 41.39 -2.26
CA ALA A 43 -25.78 40.58 -1.71
C ALA A 43 -25.99 40.25 -0.21
N ALA A 44 -26.53 41.17 0.57
CA ALA A 44 -26.88 40.95 1.97
C ALA A 44 -28.04 39.97 2.12
N LEU A 45 -29.07 40.03 1.25
CA LEU A 45 -30.14 39.03 1.24
C LEU A 45 -29.65 37.64 0.85
N ALA A 46 -28.70 37.54 -0.08
CA ALA A 46 -28.08 36.26 -0.47
C ALA A 46 -27.20 35.65 0.65
N LEU A 47 -26.58 36.48 1.49
CA LEU A 47 -25.85 36.04 2.68
C LEU A 47 -26.78 35.61 3.83
N LEU A 48 -28.01 36.10 3.86
CA LEU A 48 -29.02 35.72 4.86
C LEU A 48 -29.76 34.42 4.51
N THR A 49 -29.77 33.98 3.26
CA THR A 49 -30.39 32.70 2.84
C THR A 49 -29.40 31.53 2.74
N GLY A 50 -28.09 31.79 2.74
CA GLY A 50 -27.04 30.75 2.68
C GLY A 50 -26.45 30.31 4.04
N GLY A 51 -26.96 30.82 5.16
CA GLY A 51 -26.40 30.52 6.49
C GLY A 51 -26.73 29.12 7.02
N GLY A 52 -27.87 28.54 6.62
CA GLY A 52 -28.32 27.23 7.11
C GLY A 52 -27.52 26.05 6.54
N GLU A 53 -27.18 26.11 5.26
CA GLU A 53 -26.44 25.07 4.53
C GLU A 53 -24.98 24.98 4.97
N MET A 54 -24.33 26.13 5.23
CA MET A 54 -22.96 26.16 5.78
C MET A 54 -22.92 25.60 7.21
N LEU A 55 -23.91 25.93 8.05
CA LEU A 55 -24.00 25.41 9.41
C LEU A 55 -24.30 23.90 9.42
N LEU A 56 -25.14 23.42 8.51
CA LEU A 56 -25.39 21.99 8.32
C LEU A 56 -24.14 21.25 7.83
N ASN A 57 -23.43 21.79 6.85
CA ASN A 57 -22.19 21.19 6.34
C ASN A 57 -21.08 21.21 7.39
N VAL A 58 -20.93 22.29 8.16
CA VAL A 58 -19.98 22.37 9.29
C VAL A 58 -20.38 21.41 10.40
N ALA A 59 -21.67 21.28 10.71
CA ALA A 59 -22.16 20.29 11.68
C ALA A 59 -21.93 18.85 11.21
N LEU A 60 -22.12 18.55 9.92
CA LEU A 60 -21.84 17.26 9.32
C LEU A 60 -20.35 16.93 9.34
N VAL A 61 -19.48 17.89 8.99
CA VAL A 61 -18.02 17.73 9.10
C VAL A 61 -17.62 17.52 10.57
N ALA A 62 -18.19 18.27 11.50
CA ALA A 62 -17.94 18.09 12.93
C ALA A 62 -18.41 16.71 13.42
N LEU A 63 -19.55 16.19 12.96
CA LEU A 63 -20.03 14.85 13.28
C LEU A 63 -19.17 13.75 12.66
N VAL A 64 -18.67 13.93 11.44
CA VAL A 64 -17.72 13.01 10.80
C VAL A 64 -16.40 13.00 11.54
N LEU A 65 -15.87 14.17 11.90
CA LEU A 65 -14.65 14.30 12.70
C LEU A 65 -14.85 13.74 14.12
N LEU A 66 -16.01 13.95 14.74
CA LEU A 66 -16.35 13.37 16.04
C LEU A 66 -16.50 11.84 15.94
N GLY A 67 -17.08 11.33 14.85
CA GLY A 67 -17.21 9.91 14.55
C GLY A 67 -15.85 9.26 14.31
N ALA A 68 -15.00 9.89 13.49
CA ALA A 68 -13.62 9.48 13.25
C ALA A 68 -12.77 9.57 14.52
N TYR A 69 -12.94 10.62 15.33
CA TYR A 69 -12.28 10.77 16.63
C TYR A 69 -12.80 9.74 17.63
N ARG A 70 -14.10 9.44 17.69
CA ARG A 70 -14.66 8.40 18.55
C ARG A 70 -14.25 7.01 18.09
N LEU A 71 -14.13 6.78 16.78
CA LEU A 71 -13.60 5.55 16.21
C LEU A 71 -12.11 5.45 16.52
N TRP A 72 -11.34 6.53 16.35
CA TRP A 72 -9.93 6.62 16.71
C TRP A 72 -9.69 6.55 18.21
N VAL A 73 -10.60 6.99 19.07
CA VAL A 73 -10.50 6.80 20.53
C VAL A 73 -10.93 5.39 20.91
N ARG A 74 -11.91 4.80 20.22
CA ARG A 74 -12.38 3.43 20.44
C ARG A 74 -11.45 2.36 19.83
N TRP A 75 -10.68 2.70 18.79
CA TRP A 75 -9.63 1.88 18.20
C TRP A 75 -8.24 2.27 18.70
N GLY A 76 -7.96 3.54 18.97
CA GLY A 76 -6.70 4.03 19.52
C GLY A 76 -6.50 3.66 20.99
N ARG A 77 -7.58 3.50 21.78
CA ARG A 77 -7.50 2.78 23.07
C ARG A 77 -7.30 1.26 22.93
N ARG A 78 -7.34 0.71 21.72
CA ARG A 78 -6.88 -0.67 21.41
C ARG A 78 -5.54 -0.70 20.66
N GLY A 79 -5.05 0.44 20.19
CA GLY A 79 -3.76 0.58 19.48
C GLY A 79 -2.58 0.93 20.38
N LEU A 80 -2.84 1.44 21.59
CA LEU A 80 -1.85 1.71 22.64
C LEU A 80 -2.49 1.35 24.01
N GLY A 81 -2.23 0.14 24.51
CA GLY A 81 -2.45 -0.16 25.94
C GLY A 81 -3.74 -0.88 26.34
N ALA A 82 -4.11 -1.96 25.66
CA ALA A 82 -5.03 -2.96 26.22
C ALA A 82 -4.58 -4.39 25.88
N GLY A 83 -3.34 -4.68 26.24
CA GLY A 83 -2.83 -6.04 26.49
C GLY A 83 -2.61 -6.20 27.99
N ALA A 84 -3.66 -6.02 28.79
CA ALA A 84 -3.67 -6.49 30.18
C ALA A 84 -4.19 -7.94 30.17
N GLY A 85 -3.40 -8.81 29.57
CA GLY A 85 -3.50 -10.26 29.68
C GLY A 85 -2.07 -10.73 29.88
N SER A 86 -1.76 -11.14 31.11
CA SER A 86 -0.56 -11.84 31.57
C SER A 86 0.72 -11.58 30.76
N GLY A 87 1.66 -10.86 31.36
CA GLY A 87 3.04 -10.79 30.88
C GLY A 87 3.67 -12.18 30.82
N GLU A 88 3.48 -12.86 29.70
CA GLU A 88 4.58 -13.58 29.08
C GLU A 88 5.38 -12.53 28.32
N GLU A 89 6.56 -12.19 28.85
CA GLU A 89 7.64 -11.70 27.98
C GLU A 89 7.73 -12.68 26.81
N SER A 90 7.28 -12.25 25.62
CA SER A 90 7.46 -13.08 24.43
C SER A 90 8.96 -13.36 24.31
N PRO A 91 9.40 -14.63 24.27
CA PRO A 91 10.82 -14.99 24.28
C PRO A 91 11.62 -14.29 23.16
N ALA A 92 10.92 -13.84 22.12
CA ALA A 92 11.39 -12.99 21.05
C ALA A 92 12.09 -11.68 21.46
N ALA A 93 11.72 -11.06 22.58
CA ALA A 93 12.30 -9.77 23.02
C ALA A 93 13.70 -9.91 23.66
N SER A 94 14.07 -11.14 24.05
CA SER A 94 15.28 -11.40 24.86
C SER A 94 16.45 -12.01 24.07
N LEU A 95 16.26 -12.34 22.78
CA LEU A 95 17.30 -13.04 22.02
C LEU A 95 18.41 -12.08 21.56
N PRO A 96 19.69 -12.47 21.71
CA PRO A 96 20.80 -11.72 21.13
C PRO A 96 20.63 -11.54 19.62
N ARG A 97 21.19 -10.46 19.07
CA ARG A 97 21.27 -10.26 17.60
C ARG A 97 21.96 -11.47 16.98
N MET A 98 21.38 -11.97 15.89
CA MET A 98 21.93 -13.12 15.18
C MET A 98 23.15 -12.70 14.36
N LYS A 99 24.22 -13.49 14.40
CA LYS A 99 25.38 -13.31 13.52
C LYS A 99 24.99 -13.55 12.07
N LYS A 100 25.52 -12.74 11.16
CA LYS A 100 25.30 -12.91 9.72
C LYS A 100 25.89 -14.23 9.24
N ARG A 101 25.10 -14.98 8.46
CA ARG A 101 25.50 -16.22 7.77
C ARG A 101 24.53 -16.53 6.65
N ASP A 102 24.99 -17.28 5.66
CA ASP A 102 24.11 -17.78 4.60
C ASP A 102 23.31 -19.02 5.07
N PHE A 103 22.16 -19.22 4.45
CA PHE A 103 21.23 -20.31 4.77
C PHE A 103 20.85 -21.07 3.51
N SER A 104 20.85 -22.40 3.61
CA SER A 104 20.01 -23.24 2.74
C SER A 104 18.55 -23.17 3.19
N LEU A 105 17.62 -23.58 2.32
CA LEU A 105 16.20 -23.69 2.69
C LEU A 105 15.96 -24.64 3.87
N GLU A 106 16.68 -25.76 3.91
CA GLU A 106 16.58 -26.75 4.99
C GLU A 106 17.01 -26.18 6.34
N GLN A 107 18.05 -25.35 6.35
CA GLN A 107 18.50 -24.63 7.54
C GLN A 107 17.50 -23.53 7.91
N LEU A 108 16.98 -22.79 6.93
CA LEU A 108 16.01 -21.71 7.16
C LEU A 108 14.73 -22.22 7.82
N ARG A 109 14.25 -23.40 7.42
CA ARG A 109 13.06 -24.07 7.98
C ARG A 109 13.14 -24.36 9.48
N GLN A 110 14.34 -24.36 10.07
CA GLN A 110 14.49 -24.57 11.51
C GLN A 110 14.04 -23.35 12.33
N TYR A 111 13.87 -22.20 11.68
CA TYR A 111 13.56 -20.91 12.31
C TYR A 111 12.13 -20.47 12.03
N ASP A 112 11.18 -21.33 12.38
CA ASP A 112 9.74 -21.12 12.18
C ASP A 112 9.02 -20.56 13.43
N GLY A 113 9.73 -20.27 14.51
CA GLY A 113 9.15 -19.85 15.79
C GLY A 113 8.57 -20.99 16.63
N SER A 114 8.51 -22.22 16.12
CA SER A 114 8.02 -23.41 16.86
C SER A 114 9.17 -24.26 17.36
N ARG A 115 10.13 -24.59 16.48
CA ARG A 115 11.30 -25.41 16.81
C ARG A 115 12.42 -24.58 17.44
N ASN A 116 12.54 -23.36 16.97
CA ASN A 116 13.46 -22.34 17.46
C ASN A 116 12.64 -21.11 17.84
N PRO A 117 12.90 -20.44 18.97
CA PRO A 117 12.20 -19.21 19.33
C PRO A 117 12.47 -18.05 18.35
N ARG A 118 13.56 -18.14 17.56
CA ARG A 118 13.87 -17.19 16.50
C ARG A 118 13.11 -17.53 15.22
N ILE A 119 12.58 -16.50 14.58
CA ILE A 119 11.83 -16.59 13.33
C ILE A 119 12.63 -15.90 12.24
N LEU A 120 13.00 -16.65 11.21
CA LEU A 120 13.65 -16.11 10.02
C LEU A 120 12.73 -16.28 8.81
N LEU A 121 12.82 -15.39 7.84
CA LEU A 121 12.22 -15.59 6.52
C LEU A 121 13.08 -14.93 5.45
N ALA A 122 13.00 -15.44 4.23
CA ALA A 122 13.69 -14.85 3.09
C ALA A 122 12.74 -14.00 2.25
N VAL A 123 13.26 -12.87 1.75
CA VAL A 123 12.62 -12.04 0.72
C VAL A 123 13.69 -11.68 -0.30
N ASN A 124 13.43 -11.98 -1.57
CA ASN A 124 14.31 -11.76 -2.69
C ASN A 124 15.74 -12.30 -2.47
N GLY A 125 15.85 -13.53 -1.95
CA GLY A 125 17.14 -14.15 -1.64
C GLY A 125 17.87 -13.58 -0.42
N LYS A 126 17.27 -12.65 0.33
CA LYS A 126 17.83 -12.08 1.57
C LYS A 126 17.08 -12.59 2.78
N VAL A 127 17.80 -13.06 3.79
CA VAL A 127 17.25 -13.60 5.02
C VAL A 127 17.20 -12.51 6.10
N PHE A 128 16.03 -12.37 6.71
CA PHE A 128 15.78 -11.39 7.77
C PHE A 128 15.36 -12.09 9.06
N ASP A 129 15.84 -11.56 10.18
CA ASP A 129 15.37 -11.92 11.51
C ASP A 129 14.11 -11.14 11.87
N VAL A 130 12.97 -11.82 11.76
CA VAL A 130 11.64 -11.24 11.99
C VAL A 130 11.10 -11.60 13.37
N THR A 131 11.97 -12.04 14.29
CA THR A 131 11.58 -12.47 15.64
C THR A 131 10.87 -11.36 16.42
N LYS A 132 11.30 -10.10 16.28
CA LYS A 132 10.61 -8.92 16.83
C LYS A 132 9.15 -8.77 16.34
N GLY A 133 8.84 -9.38 15.20
CA GLY A 133 7.52 -9.46 14.58
C GLY A 133 6.78 -10.77 14.89
N SER A 134 7.09 -11.48 15.98
CA SER A 134 6.48 -12.79 16.33
C SER A 134 4.95 -12.80 16.36
N LYS A 135 4.31 -11.68 16.69
CA LYS A 135 2.84 -11.54 16.61
C LYS A 135 2.27 -11.71 15.19
N PHE A 136 3.10 -11.49 14.17
CA PHE A 136 2.73 -11.58 12.75
C PHE A 136 3.20 -12.89 12.13
N TYR A 137 4.47 -13.24 12.34
CA TYR A 137 5.12 -14.40 11.70
C TYR A 137 5.28 -15.61 12.62
N GLY A 138 4.90 -15.51 13.89
CA GLY A 138 4.91 -16.65 14.78
C GLY A 138 3.86 -17.70 14.37
N PRO A 139 3.86 -18.88 15.01
CA PRO A 139 3.02 -20.01 14.60
C PRO A 139 1.50 -19.72 14.58
N ALA A 140 1.05 -18.79 15.43
CA ALA A 140 -0.34 -18.35 15.50
C ALA A 140 -0.59 -16.99 14.79
N GLY A 141 0.42 -16.42 14.17
CA GLY A 141 0.34 -15.12 13.50
C GLY A 141 -0.30 -15.22 12.11
N PRO A 142 -0.94 -14.15 11.61
CA PRO A 142 -1.61 -14.13 10.30
C PRO A 142 -0.66 -14.39 9.12
N TYR A 143 0.64 -14.15 9.28
CA TYR A 143 1.68 -14.37 8.28
C TYR A 143 2.65 -15.49 8.70
N GLY A 144 2.26 -16.32 9.66
CA GLY A 144 3.07 -17.44 10.15
C GLY A 144 3.41 -18.47 9.07
N ILE A 145 2.67 -18.48 7.97
CA ILE A 145 2.96 -19.34 6.82
C ILE A 145 4.31 -19.06 6.17
N PHE A 146 4.84 -17.84 6.31
CA PHE A 146 6.15 -17.45 5.77
C PHE A 146 7.32 -17.78 6.72
N ALA A 147 7.04 -18.20 7.96
CA ALA A 147 8.07 -18.50 8.94
C ALA A 147 8.98 -19.64 8.47
N GLY A 148 10.29 -19.42 8.48
CA GLY A 148 11.30 -20.36 8.03
C GLY A 148 11.30 -20.64 6.52
N ARG A 149 10.74 -19.75 5.69
CA ARG A 149 10.57 -19.96 4.25
C ARG A 149 11.01 -18.76 3.42
N ASP A 150 11.10 -18.97 2.11
CA ASP A 150 11.13 -17.88 1.14
C ASP A 150 9.72 -17.36 0.90
N ALA A 151 9.48 -16.11 1.29
CA ALA A 151 8.19 -15.43 1.18
C ALA A 151 8.03 -14.68 -0.16
N SER A 152 9.06 -14.64 -0.99
CA SER A 152 9.14 -13.74 -2.16
C SER A 152 7.91 -13.87 -3.08
N ARG A 153 7.56 -15.08 -3.49
CA ARG A 153 6.40 -15.31 -4.38
C ARG A 153 5.07 -14.97 -3.71
N GLY A 154 4.90 -15.34 -2.45
CA GLY A 154 3.69 -15.00 -1.68
C GLY A 154 3.50 -13.49 -1.57
N LEU A 155 4.58 -12.75 -1.35
CA LEU A 155 4.58 -11.29 -1.30
C LEU A 155 4.35 -10.65 -2.69
N ALA A 156 4.93 -11.24 -3.74
CA ALA A 156 4.74 -10.78 -5.12
C ALA A 156 3.29 -10.91 -5.60
N THR A 157 2.61 -11.97 -5.14
CA THR A 157 1.27 -12.37 -5.61
C THR A 157 0.16 -12.04 -4.62
N PHE A 158 0.50 -11.49 -3.44
CA PHE A 158 -0.42 -11.27 -2.33
C PHE A 158 -1.20 -12.53 -1.92
N CYS A 159 -0.54 -13.68 -1.99
CA CYS A 159 -1.11 -14.98 -1.69
C CYS A 159 -0.53 -15.54 -0.39
N LEU A 160 -1.41 -15.99 0.51
CA LEU A 160 -1.08 -16.64 1.79
C LEU A 160 -1.43 -18.13 1.78
N ASP A 161 -1.63 -18.72 0.60
CA ASP A 161 -1.95 -20.13 0.47
C ASP A 161 -0.66 -20.95 0.47
N LYS A 162 -0.71 -22.09 1.17
CA LYS A 162 0.46 -22.98 1.30
C LYS A 162 0.92 -23.52 -0.05
N ASP A 163 -0.01 -23.74 -0.96
CA ASP A 163 0.26 -24.29 -2.30
C ASP A 163 0.97 -23.27 -3.20
N ALA A 164 0.90 -21.97 -2.87
CA ALA A 164 1.64 -20.92 -3.57
C ALA A 164 3.10 -20.81 -3.08
N LEU A 165 3.44 -21.44 -1.95
CA LEU A 165 4.80 -21.49 -1.43
C LEU A 165 5.47 -22.79 -1.83
N ARG A 166 6.66 -22.66 -2.41
CA ARG A 166 7.46 -23.82 -2.79
C ARG A 166 8.24 -24.33 -1.59
N ASP A 167 8.31 -25.65 -1.49
CA ASP A 167 9.17 -26.31 -0.51
C ASP A 167 10.65 -26.27 -0.95
N GLU A 168 10.90 -26.22 -2.25
CA GLU A 168 12.23 -26.13 -2.86
C GLU A 168 12.58 -24.68 -3.23
N TYR A 169 13.79 -24.48 -3.76
CA TYR A 169 14.24 -23.16 -4.22
C TYR A 169 13.28 -22.64 -5.30
N ASP A 170 12.79 -21.43 -5.10
CA ASP A 170 11.82 -20.80 -5.98
C ASP A 170 12.52 -19.84 -6.95
N ASP A 171 12.63 -20.25 -8.21
CA ASP A 171 13.07 -19.34 -9.26
C ASP A 171 11.94 -18.36 -9.58
N LEU A 172 12.21 -17.07 -9.38
CA LEU A 172 11.26 -15.97 -9.58
C LEU A 172 11.33 -15.38 -11.00
N SER A 173 12.05 -16.03 -11.92
CA SER A 173 12.19 -15.59 -13.32
C SER A 173 10.88 -15.56 -14.11
N ASP A 174 9.84 -16.25 -13.61
CA ASP A 174 8.49 -16.29 -14.16
C ASP A 174 7.60 -15.10 -13.73
N LEU A 175 8.03 -14.32 -12.73
CA LEU A 175 7.29 -13.16 -12.28
C LEU A 175 7.34 -12.02 -13.30
N ASN A 176 6.22 -11.34 -13.48
CA ASN A 176 6.18 -10.15 -14.34
C ASN A 176 6.82 -8.92 -13.65
N ALA A 177 6.99 -7.84 -14.41
CA ALA A 177 7.65 -6.62 -13.92
C ALA A 177 6.96 -5.99 -12.70
N VAL A 178 5.63 -6.02 -12.63
CA VAL A 178 4.87 -5.45 -11.50
C VAL A 178 5.08 -6.29 -10.25
N GLN A 179 4.99 -7.62 -10.38
CA GLN A 179 5.23 -8.55 -9.28
C GLN A 179 6.66 -8.45 -8.75
N MET A 180 7.65 -8.35 -9.65
CA MET A 180 9.04 -8.19 -9.27
C MET A 180 9.30 -6.83 -8.58
N GLU A 181 8.61 -5.77 -8.99
CA GLU A 181 8.68 -4.48 -8.30
C GLU A 181 8.11 -4.57 -6.88
N SER A 182 6.98 -5.25 -6.70
CA SER A 182 6.43 -5.53 -5.37
C SER A 182 7.41 -6.30 -4.48
N VAL A 183 8.12 -7.31 -5.02
CA VAL A 183 9.15 -8.05 -4.27
C VAL A 183 10.26 -7.14 -3.79
N ARG A 184 10.75 -6.23 -4.64
CA ARG A 184 11.81 -5.26 -4.28
C ARG A 184 11.34 -4.28 -3.23
N GLU A 185 10.10 -3.80 -3.33
CA GLU A 185 9.51 -2.93 -2.33
C GLU A 185 9.43 -3.62 -0.96
N TRP A 186 8.95 -4.86 -0.94
CA TRP A 186 8.94 -5.66 0.28
C TRP A 186 10.35 -5.87 0.83
N GLU A 187 11.32 -6.23 0.00
CA GLU A 187 12.72 -6.37 0.43
C GLU A 187 13.24 -5.09 1.12
N MET A 188 12.95 -3.91 0.56
CA MET A 188 13.35 -2.63 1.16
C MET A 188 12.68 -2.40 2.52
N GLN A 189 11.37 -2.64 2.63
CA GLN A 189 10.65 -2.50 3.89
C GLN A 189 11.17 -3.47 4.97
N PHE A 190 11.50 -4.70 4.58
CA PHE A 190 12.08 -5.69 5.49
C PHE A 190 13.47 -5.28 5.95
N LYS A 191 14.30 -4.74 5.05
CA LYS A 191 15.63 -4.22 5.39
C LYS A 191 15.58 -3.02 6.35
N GLU A 192 14.56 -2.18 6.24
CA GLU A 192 14.36 -1.06 7.17
C GLU A 192 13.89 -1.53 8.55
N LYS A 193 13.00 -2.52 8.58
CA LYS A 193 12.30 -2.93 9.81
C LYS A 193 12.99 -4.05 10.59
N TYR A 194 13.71 -4.93 9.93
CA TYR A 194 14.26 -6.15 10.49
C TYR A 194 15.76 -6.28 10.23
N ASP A 195 16.41 -7.09 11.05
CA ASP A 195 17.85 -7.29 10.95
C ASP A 195 18.14 -8.24 9.77
N TYR A 196 18.94 -7.78 8.80
CA TYR A 196 19.45 -8.62 7.72
C TYR A 196 20.53 -9.56 8.26
N VAL A 197 20.34 -10.87 8.11
CA VAL A 197 21.19 -11.91 8.71
C VAL A 197 21.91 -12.78 7.69
N GLY A 198 21.76 -12.53 6.38
CA GLY A 198 22.52 -13.20 5.32
C GLY A 198 21.68 -13.58 4.12
N ARG A 199 22.20 -14.43 3.23
CA ARG A 199 21.52 -14.78 1.97
C ARG A 199 20.88 -16.16 2.05
N LEU A 200 19.83 -16.33 1.24
CA LEU A 200 19.28 -17.64 0.94
C LEU A 200 20.05 -18.19 -0.27
N LEU A 201 20.74 -19.31 -0.07
CA LEU A 201 21.60 -19.92 -1.08
C LEU A 201 20.76 -20.56 -2.18
N LYS A 202 21.19 -20.34 -3.43
CA LYS A 202 20.71 -21.10 -4.57
C LYS A 202 21.22 -22.54 -4.52
N PRO A 203 20.54 -23.50 -5.19
CA PRO A 203 21.07 -24.85 -5.32
C PRO A 203 22.49 -24.83 -5.92
N GLY A 204 23.47 -25.34 -5.16
CA GLY A 204 24.87 -25.39 -5.56
C GLY A 204 25.69 -24.13 -5.30
N GLU A 205 25.13 -23.09 -4.66
CA GLU A 205 25.88 -21.90 -4.25
C GLU A 205 26.63 -22.17 -2.93
N GLU A 206 27.90 -21.76 -2.87
CA GLU A 206 28.71 -21.88 -1.65
C GLU A 206 28.42 -20.73 -0.66
N PRO A 207 28.42 -20.99 0.66
CA PRO A 207 28.29 -19.95 1.68
C PRO A 207 29.43 -18.92 1.59
N SER A 208 29.08 -17.65 1.76
CA SER A 208 30.05 -16.57 1.91
C SER A 208 30.57 -16.47 3.35
N GLU A 209 31.82 -16.06 3.50
CA GLU A 209 32.37 -15.68 4.80
C GLU A 209 32.01 -14.24 5.14
N TYR A 210 31.44 -14.03 6.33
CA TYR A 210 31.16 -12.72 6.89
C TYR A 210 32.26 -12.35 7.86
N THR A 211 32.94 -11.22 7.64
CA THR A 211 33.92 -10.68 8.59
C THR A 211 33.19 -9.82 9.63
N ASP A 212 33.56 -9.97 10.90
CA ASP A 212 32.92 -9.27 12.03
C ASP A 212 33.06 -7.73 11.95
N GLU A 213 33.87 -7.19 11.03
CA GLU A 213 34.13 -5.76 10.88
C GLU A 213 32.96 -4.98 10.25
N GLU A 214 32.09 -5.64 9.46
CA GLU A 214 30.98 -4.98 8.77
C GLU A 214 29.80 -4.61 9.68
N ASP A 215 29.65 -5.28 10.84
CA ASP A 215 28.55 -5.02 11.78
C ASP A 215 28.73 -3.75 12.61
N THR A 216 29.95 -3.19 12.66
CA THR A 216 30.26 -2.01 13.49
C THR A 216 29.78 -0.68 12.91
N LYS A 217 29.51 -0.60 11.60
CA LYS A 217 29.15 0.67 10.93
C LYS A 217 27.70 1.11 11.18
N ASP A 218 26.80 0.18 11.44
CA ASP A 218 25.38 0.50 11.68
C ASP A 218 25.10 1.00 13.11
N HIS A 219 26.05 0.82 14.04
CA HIS A 219 25.92 1.26 15.42
C HIS A 219 26.11 2.76 15.65
N ASN A 220 26.72 3.51 14.70
CA ASN A 220 27.16 4.88 14.96
C ASN A 220 26.29 5.97 14.31
N LYS A 221 25.03 5.65 13.98
CA LYS A 221 24.11 6.59 13.29
C LYS A 221 22.82 6.89 14.06
N GLN A 222 22.71 6.48 15.31
CA GLN A 222 21.50 6.63 16.14
C GLN A 222 21.70 7.40 17.46
N ASP A 223 22.84 8.05 17.67
CA ASP A 223 23.04 9.01 18.77
C ASP A 223 23.03 10.46 18.26
#